data_AF-A0A7V2EK56-F1
#
_entry.id   AF-A0A7V2EK56-F1
#
_cell.length_a   1.000
_cell.length_b   1.000
_cell.length_c   1.000
_cell.angle_alpha   90.00
_cell.angle_beta   90.00
_cell.angle_gamma   90.00
#
_symmetry.space_group_name_H-M   'P 1'
#
loop_
_entity.id
_entity.type
_entity.pdbx_description
1 polymer ?
#
loop_
_entity_poly.entity_id
_entity_poly.type
_entity_poly.pdbx_seq_one_letter_code
_entity_poly.pdbx_strand_id
1 'polypeptide(L)' 'MNGKTILVIILAIILVLFLILNGARTEVNFIFFQVRTSTAILIFISAIIGFLIGVALPYAMKSKSKAKGKSEKI' A
#
# COMPACT_ATOMS: atom_id res chain seq x y z
N MET A 1 12.07 -4.38 27.69
CA MET A 1 11.75 -3.84 26.34
C MET A 1 10.23 -3.75 26.23
N ASN A 2 9.68 -2.60 25.80
CA ASN A 2 8.24 -2.47 25.65
C ASN A 2 7.74 -3.36 24.49
N GLY A 3 6.53 -3.91 24.59
CA GLY A 3 5.96 -4.77 23.54
C GLY A 3 5.91 -4.10 22.17
N LYS A 4 5.77 -2.76 22.13
CA LYS A 4 5.85 -1.96 20.90
C LYS A 4 7.23 -2.05 20.24
N THR A 5 8.31 -2.04 21.02
CA THR A 5 9.68 -2.15 20.49
C THR A 5 9.93 -3.53 19.91
N ILE A 6 9.45 -4.58 20.59
CA ILE A 6 9.55 -5.97 20.11
C ILE A 6 8.82 -6.12 18.77
N LEU A 7 7.59 -5.59 18.68
CA LEU A 7 6.80 -5.59 17.46
C LEU A 7 7.55 -4.90 16.31
N VAL A 8 8.12 -3.71 16.54
CA VAL A 8 8.86 -2.96 15.51
C VAL A 8 10.07 -3.73 15.02
N ILE A 9 10.82 -4.38 15.92
CA ILE A 9 11.98 -5.20 15.55
C ILE A 9 11.54 -6.39 14.68
N ILE A 10 10.49 -7.10 15.07
CA ILE A 10 9.94 -8.21 14.28
C ILE A 10 9.52 -7.72 12.89
N LEU A 11 8.83 -6.58 12.81
CA LEU A 11 8.39 -6.01 11.55
C LEU A 11 9.58 -5.63 10.64
N ALA A 12 10.64 -5.06 11.22
CA ALA A 12 11.86 -4.72 10.49
C ALA A 12 12.54 -5.97 9.92
N ILE A 13 12.64 -7.06 10.70
CA ILE A 13 13.21 -8.33 10.25
C ILE A 13 12.39 -8.91 9.10
N ILE A 14 11.06 -8.93 9.24
CA ILE A 14 10.15 -9.41 8.18
C ILE A 14 10.33 -8.57 6.91
N LEU A 15 10.45 -7.25 7.02
CA LEU A 15 10.64 -6.36 5.88
C LEU A 15 11.95 -6.67 5.15
N VAL A 16 13.05 -6.88 5.88
CA VAL A 16 14.35 -7.24 5.28
C VAL A 16 14.26 -8.59 4.58
N LEU A 17 13.67 -9.61 5.22
CA LEU A 17 13.47 -10.93 4.61
C LEU A 17 12.62 -10.85 3.35
N PHE A 18 11.56 -10.04 3.38
CA PHE A 18 10.71 -9.80 2.22
C PHE A 18 11.50 -9.24 1.03
N LEU A 19 12.35 -8.23 1.27
CA LEU A 19 13.18 -7.64 0.22
C LEU A 19 14.19 -8.63 -0.35
N ILE A 20 14.84 -9.43 0.49
CA ILE A 20 15.82 -10.44 0.04
C ILE A 20 15.13 -11.53 -0.77
N LEU A 21 14.06 -12.12 -0.23
CA LEU A 21 13.37 -13.25 -0.85
C LEU A 21 12.65 -12.86 -2.15
N ASN A 22 12.20 -11.61 -2.26
CA ASN A 22 11.47 -11.13 -3.43
C ASN A 22 12.31 -10.19 -4.33
N GLY A 23 13.61 -10.05 -4.05
CA GLY A 23 14.54 -9.23 -4.82
C GLY A 23 14.90 -9.81 -6.19
N ALA A 24 14.63 -11.10 -6.42
CA ALA A 24 14.85 -11.74 -7.71
C ALA A 24 14.02 -11.09 -8.82
N ARG A 25 14.62 -10.95 -10.01
CA ARG A 25 13.93 -10.42 -11.19
C ARG A 25 12.96 -11.46 -11.73
N THR A 26 11.68 -11.12 -11.77
CA THR A 26 10.59 -11.90 -12.34
C THR A 26 10.04 -11.18 -13.57
N GLU A 27 9.66 -11.97 -14.57
CA GLU A 27 8.99 -11.45 -15.75
C GLU A 27 7.48 -11.36 -15.51
N VAL A 28 6.93 -10.21 -15.79
CA VAL A 28 5.50 -9.93 -15.64
C VAL A 28 4.93 -9.64 -17.00
N ASN A 29 3.94 -10.44 -17.37
CA ASN A 29 3.17 -10.27 -18.60
C ASN A 29 1.94 -9.44 -18.26
N PHE A 30 1.99 -8.14 -18.59
CA PHE A 30 0.79 -7.31 -18.60
C PHE A 30 0.02 -7.53 -19.91
N ILE A 31 -1.23 -7.06 -19.95
CA ILE A 31 -2.15 -7.26 -21.09
C ILE A 31 -1.54 -6.77 -22.42
N PHE A 32 -0.74 -5.70 -22.38
CA PHE A 32 -0.19 -5.05 -23.58
C PHE A 32 1.34 -5.07 -23.68
N PHE A 33 2.06 -5.45 -22.62
CA PHE A 33 3.51 -5.39 -22.59
C PHE A 33 4.09 -6.29 -21.50
N GLN A 34 5.38 -6.61 -21.63
CA GLN A 34 6.11 -7.42 -20.66
C GLN A 34 7.16 -6.58 -19.96
N VAL A 35 7.29 -6.73 -18.64
CA VAL A 35 8.30 -6.01 -17.84
C VAL A 35 9.04 -6.99 -16.97
N ARG A 36 10.37 -6.85 -16.93
CA ARG A 36 11.22 -7.57 -15.99
C ARG A 36 11.50 -6.67 -14.79
N THR A 37 10.91 -6.99 -13.65
CA THR A 37 11.06 -6.25 -12.38
C THR A 37 11.22 -7.22 -11.22
N SER A 38 11.53 -6.72 -10.03
CA SER A 38 11.54 -7.57 -8.83
C SER A 38 10.12 -7.80 -8.30
N THR A 39 9.88 -9.00 -7.80
CA THR A 39 8.60 -9.37 -7.15
C THR A 39 8.25 -8.45 -5.99
N ALA A 40 9.24 -7.96 -5.25
CA ALA A 40 9.04 -7.01 -4.15
C ALA A 40 8.37 -5.71 -4.64
N ILE A 41 8.83 -5.16 -5.76
CA ILE A 41 8.26 -3.94 -6.35
C ILE A 41 6.81 -4.18 -6.79
N LEU A 42 6.50 -5.34 -7.37
CA LEU A 42 5.13 -5.66 -7.80
C LEU A 42 4.16 -5.71 -6.62
N ILE A 43 4.56 -6.41 -5.56
CA ILE A 43 3.76 -6.54 -4.34
C ILE A 43 3.57 -5.16 -3.69
N PHE A 44 4.62 -4.34 -3.67
CA PHE A 44 4.53 -3.01 -3.08
C PHE A 44 3.59 -2.08 -3.86
N ILE A 45 3.70 -2.07 -5.20
CA ILE A 45 2.83 -1.28 -6.07
C ILE A 45 1.37 -1.75 -5.96
N SER A 46 1.12 -3.07 -5.97
CA SER A 46 -0.24 -3.60 -5.86
C SER A 46 -0.88 -3.28 -4.51
N ALA A 47 -0.10 -3.35 -3.42
CA ALA A 47 -0.55 -2.95 -2.09
C ALA A 47 -0.90 -1.46 -2.02
N ILE A 48 -0.07 -0.59 -2.61
CA ILE A 48 -0.36 0.86 -2.68
C ILE A 48 -1.65 1.12 -3.45
N ILE A 49 -1.82 0.52 -4.63
CA ILE A 49 -3.02 0.69 -5.45
C ILE A 49 -4.26 0.23 -4.68
N GLY A 50 -4.20 -0.96 -4.06
CA GLY A 50 -5.28 -1.49 -3.23
C GLY A 50 -5.61 -0.59 -2.04
N PHE A 51 -4.61 -0.05 -1.35
CA PHE A 51 -4.80 0.87 -0.23
C PHE A 51 -5.42 2.21 -0.67
N LEU A 52 -4.95 2.78 -1.79
CA LEU A 52 -5.49 4.03 -2.32
C LEU A 52 -6.97 3.87 -2.71
N ILE A 53 -7.33 2.76 -3.35
CA ILE A 53 -8.71 2.47 -3.75
C ILE A 53 -9.59 2.13 -2.55
N GLY A 54 -9.14 1.20 -1.69
CA GLY A 54 -9.95 0.66 -0.61
C GLY A 54 -10.08 1.58 0.61
N VAL A 55 -9.09 2.42 0.88
CA VAL A 55 -9.06 3.27 2.09
C VAL A 55 -9.05 4.75 1.71
N ALA A 56 -8.08 5.19 0.90
CA ALA A 56 -7.88 6.64 0.68
C ALA A 56 -9.06 7.28 -0.08
N LEU A 57 -9.54 6.64 -1.14
CA LEU A 57 -10.69 7.08 -1.96
C LEU A 57 -11.97 7.28 -1.13
N PRO A 58 -12.47 6.29 -0.38
CA PRO A 58 -13.68 6.47 0.42
C PRO A 58 -13.50 7.50 1.54
N TYR A 59 -12.33 7.58 2.19
CA TYR A 59 -12.04 8.63 3.17
C TYR A 59 -12.11 10.04 2.56
N ALA A 60 -11.52 10.24 1.37
CA ALA A 60 -11.54 11.51 0.67
C ALA A 60 -12.96 11.92 0.23
N MET A 61 -13.77 10.96 -0.23
CA MET A 61 -15.17 11.19 -0.61
C MET A 61 -16.06 11.53 0.60
N LYS A 62 -15.87 10.87 1.75
CA LYS A 62 -16.61 11.15 2.98
C LYS A 62 -16.31 12.54 3.54
N SER A 63 -15.07 13.02 3.37
CA SER A 63 -14.66 14.36 3.79
C SER A 63 -15.40 15.48 3.03
N LYS A 64 -15.64 15.30 1.71
CA LYS A 64 -16.41 16.28 0.91
C LYS A 64 -17.90 16.32 1.26
N SER A 65 -18.47 15.23 1.75
CA SER A 65 -19.90 15.18 2.14
C SER A 65 -20.20 16.03 3.38
N LYS A 66 -19.28 16.11 4.36
CA LYS A 66 -19.45 16.98 5.54
C LYS A 66 -19.35 18.48 5.24
N ALA A 67 -18.65 18.88 4.18
CA ALA A 67 -18.50 20.28 3.80
C ALA A 67 -19.78 20.87 3.14
N LYS A 68 -20.59 20.05 2.45
CA LYS A 68 -21.85 20.51 1.84
C LYS A 68 -23.01 20.67 2.85
N GLY A 69 -23.06 19.87 3.92
CA GLY A 69 -24.15 19.94 4.90
C GLY A 69 -24.15 21.16 5.84
N LYS A 70 -23.07 21.96 5.86
CA LYS A 70 -22.98 23.17 6.70
C LYS A 70 -23.33 24.47 5.95
N SER A 71 -23.32 24.46 4.62
CA SER A 71 -23.63 25.64 3.79
C SER A 71 -25.12 25.78 3.46
N GLU A 72 -25.94 24.75 3.72
CA GLU A 72 -27.40 24.76 3.48
C GLU A 72 -28.21 25.15 4.74
N LYS A 73 -27.54 25.42 5.87
CA LYS A 73 -28.15 25.82 7.15
C LYS A 73 -27.79 27.24 7.61
N ILE A 74 -27.25 28.08 6.73
CA ILE A 74 -26.99 29.51 7.01
C ILE A 74 -27.91 30.34 6.14
#